data_AF-A0A2T0LPZ8-F1
#
_entry.id   AF-A0A2T0LPZ8-F1
#
_cell.length_a   1.000
_cell.length_b   1.000
_cell.length_c   1.000
_cell.angle_alpha   90.00
_cell.angle_beta   90.00
_cell.angle_gamma   90.00
#
_symmetry.space_group_name_H-M   'P 1'
#
loop_
_entity.id
_entity.type
_entity.pdbx_description
1 polymer ?
#
loop_
_entity_poly.entity_id
_entity_poly.type
_entity_poly.pdbx_seq_one_letter_code
_entity_poly.pdbx_strand_id
1 'polypeptide(L)'
;MFLNQRGGRLTDRAARDIITGLGEACGINDDPVEPFSPHVLRHTFATQLIRDGKDPILVAELLGHGSLDTTRRYALPTEADKAAALEALITDH
;
A
#
# COMPACT_ATOMS: atom_id res chain seq x y z
N MET A 1 15.50 7.63 -10.98
CA MET A 1 16.46 7.23 -9.92
C MET A 1 16.76 8.44 -9.06
N PHE A 2 16.72 8.32 -7.73
CA PHE A 2 16.97 9.43 -6.81
C PHE A 2 18.44 9.51 -6.39
N LEU A 3 18.93 10.73 -6.18
CA LEU A 3 20.30 11.02 -5.75
C LEU A 3 20.33 11.36 -4.25
N ASN A 4 21.44 11.01 -3.59
CA ASN A 4 21.76 11.45 -2.25
C ASN A 4 22.42 12.84 -2.26
N GLN A 5 22.62 13.43 -1.08
CA GLN A 5 23.21 14.77 -0.93
C GLN A 5 24.64 14.89 -1.47
N ARG A 6 25.34 13.77 -1.67
CA ARG A 6 26.71 13.70 -2.21
C ARG A 6 26.73 13.41 -3.72
N GLY A 7 25.56 13.43 -4.39
CA GLY A 7 25.42 13.16 -5.83
C GLY A 7 25.46 11.68 -6.22
N GLY A 8 25.61 10.77 -5.26
CA GLY A 8 25.52 9.32 -5.49
C GLY A 8 24.09 8.81 -5.49
N ARG A 9 23.89 7.52 -5.77
CA ARG A 9 22.57 6.87 -5.64
C ARG A 9 22.05 6.95 -4.20
N LEU A 10 20.75 7.27 -4.05
CA LEU A 10 20.06 7.10 -2.78
C LEU A 10 19.91 5.61 -2.47
N THR A 11 20.29 5.19 -1.27
CA THR A 11 20.14 3.81 -0.81
C THR A 11 18.76 3.60 -0.20
N ASP A 12 18.28 2.36 -0.18
CA ASP A 12 17.02 1.99 0.49
C ASP A 12 17.01 2.41 1.96
N ARG A 13 18.13 2.18 2.66
CA ARG A 13 18.30 2.62 4.06
C ARG A 13 18.14 4.13 4.21
N ALA A 14 18.79 4.93 3.37
CA ALA A 14 18.68 6.39 3.45
C ALA A 14 17.25 6.88 3.12
N ALA A 15 16.57 6.24 2.16
CA ALA A 15 15.17 6.53 1.86
C ALA A 15 14.26 6.22 3.06
N ARG A 16 14.50 5.08 3.74
CA ARG A 16 13.79 4.72 4.97
C ARG A 16 14.03 5.75 6.07
N ASP A 17 15.29 6.12 6.32
CA ASP A 17 15.66 7.10 7.35
C ASP A 17 15.00 8.47 7.11
N ILE A 18 14.92 8.91 5.84
CA ILE A 18 14.21 10.14 5.46
C ILE A 18 12.72 10.02 5.79
N ILE A 19 12.07 8.92 5.39
CA ILE A 19 10.64 8.72 5.62
C ILE A 19 10.33 8.64 7.12
N THR A 20 11.10 7.88 7.89
CA THR A 20 10.89 7.79 9.34
C THR A 20 11.12 9.13 10.03
N GLY A 21 12.16 9.88 9.63
CA GLY A 21 12.41 11.23 10.16
C GLY A 21 11.30 12.23 9.84
N LEU A 22 10.64 12.10 8.69
CA LEU A 22 9.42 12.88 8.38
C LEU A 22 8.26 12.48 9.31
N GLY A 23 8.11 11.19 9.62
CA GLY A 23 7.12 10.72 10.58
C GLY A 23 7.32 11.30 11.98
N GLU A 24 8.57 11.37 12.45
CA GLU A 24 8.94 12.01 13.72
C GLU A 24 8.61 13.51 13.71
N ALA A 25 9.00 14.22 12.65
CA ALA A 25 8.76 15.65 12.52
C ALA A 25 7.25 16.01 12.49
N CYS A 26 6.42 15.10 11.99
CA CYS A 26 4.97 15.24 11.95
C CYS A 26 4.26 14.70 13.21
N GLY A 27 4.98 14.08 14.16
CA GLY A 27 4.39 13.49 15.36
C GLY A 27 3.47 12.29 15.09
N ILE A 28 3.75 11.51 14.04
CA ILE A 28 2.93 10.35 13.65
C ILE A 28 3.66 9.02 13.87
N ASN A 29 4.76 9.05 14.62
CA ASN A 29 5.63 7.89 14.85
C ASN A 29 5.37 7.18 16.20
N ASP A 30 4.33 7.60 16.92
CA ASP A 30 4.09 7.21 18.31
C ASP A 30 3.32 5.89 18.45
N ASP A 31 2.93 5.24 17.36
CA ASP A 31 2.26 3.94 17.39
C ASP A 31 3.26 2.83 17.79
N PRO A 32 3.11 2.20 18.97
CA PRO A 32 4.05 1.19 19.45
C PRO A 32 3.87 -0.17 18.78
N VAL A 33 2.76 -0.38 18.05
CA VAL A 33 2.43 -1.64 17.37
C VAL A 33 2.85 -1.58 15.90
N GLU A 34 2.61 -0.46 15.23
CA GLU A 34 3.01 -0.24 13.83
C GLU A 34 3.63 1.15 13.63
N PRO A 35 4.96 1.28 13.88
CA PRO A 35 5.65 2.55 13.71
C PRO A 35 5.58 3.07 12.26
N PHE A 36 5.49 4.39 12.10
CA PHE A 36 5.45 5.00 10.78
C PHE A 36 6.72 4.67 9.99
N SER A 37 6.52 4.10 8.82
CA SER A 37 7.59 3.59 7.97
C SER A 37 7.17 3.56 6.50
N PRO A 38 8.10 3.31 5.56
CA PRO A 38 7.74 3.16 4.15
C PRO A 38 6.69 2.05 3.89
N HIS A 39 6.62 1.04 4.76
CA HIS A 39 5.62 -0.02 4.63
C HIS A 39 4.21 0.47 4.96
N VAL A 40 4.05 1.35 5.94
CA VAL A 40 2.77 1.97 6.28
C VAL A 40 2.23 2.77 5.11
N LEU A 41 3.08 3.61 4.50
CA LEU A 41 2.72 4.39 3.31
C LEU A 41 2.30 3.49 2.13
N ARG A 42 3.07 2.43 1.86
CA ARG A 42 2.72 1.44 0.82
C ARG A 42 1.37 0.81 1.12
N HIS A 43 1.11 0.44 2.37
CA HIS A 43 -0.14 -0.19 2.77
C HIS A 43 -1.31 0.77 2.61
N THR A 44 -1.19 2.01 3.06
CA THR A 44 -2.22 3.05 2.90
C THR A 44 -2.56 3.27 1.44
N PHE A 45 -1.55 3.46 0.58
CA PHE A 45 -1.74 3.65 -0.86
C PHE A 45 -2.46 2.46 -1.51
N ALA A 46 -1.99 1.23 -1.24
CA ALA A 46 -2.58 0.04 -1.82
C ALA A 46 -4.04 -0.16 -1.36
N THR A 47 -4.27 -0.06 -0.05
CA THR A 47 -5.61 -0.22 0.54
C THR A 47 -6.58 0.82 0.03
N GLN A 48 -6.18 2.10 -0.09
CA GLN A 48 -7.04 3.16 -0.61
C GLN A 48 -7.45 2.88 -2.05
N LEU A 49 -6.50 2.58 -2.94
CA LEU A 49 -6.81 2.31 -4.34
C LEU A 49 -7.74 1.11 -4.52
N ILE A 50 -7.50 0.02 -3.78
CA ILE A 50 -8.38 -1.16 -3.85
C ILE A 50 -9.78 -0.84 -3.32
N ARG A 51 -9.90 -0.11 -2.20
CA ARG A 51 -11.19 0.31 -1.64
C ARG A 51 -11.95 1.25 -2.57
N ASP A 52 -11.24 2.07 -3.35
CA ASP A 52 -11.81 2.92 -4.39
C ASP A 52 -12.19 2.13 -5.66
N GLY A 53 -12.12 0.79 -5.62
CA GLY A 53 -12.51 -0.10 -6.72
C GLY A 53 -11.50 -0.12 -7.87
N LYS A 54 -10.25 0.31 -7.66
CA LYS A 54 -9.22 0.22 -8.69
C LYS A 54 -8.77 -1.23 -8.88
N ASP A 55 -8.45 -1.56 -10.13
CA ASP A 55 -7.97 -2.88 -10.52
C ASP A 55 -6.73 -3.30 -9.71
N PRO A 56 -6.76 -4.45 -9.00
CA PRO A 56 -5.61 -4.96 -8.27
C PRO A 56 -4.34 -5.15 -9.11
N ILE A 57 -4.46 -5.41 -10.41
CA ILE A 57 -3.32 -5.51 -11.33
C ILE A 57 -2.67 -4.14 -11.49
N LEU A 58 -3.47 -3.10 -11.75
CA LEU A 58 -2.98 -1.73 -11.85
C LEU A 58 -2.30 -1.27 -10.55
N VAL A 59 -2.89 -1.60 -9.39
CA VAL A 59 -2.29 -1.28 -8.09
C VAL A 59 -0.94 -1.99 -7.91
N ALA A 60 -0.82 -3.25 -8.34
CA ALA A 60 0.45 -4.00 -8.28
C ALA A 60 1.54 -3.37 -9.15
N GLU A 61 1.20 -2.93 -10.36
CA GLU A 61 2.11 -2.25 -11.27
C GLU A 61 2.62 -0.93 -10.68
N LEU A 62 1.71 -0.12 -10.12
CA LEU A 62 2.06 1.15 -9.46
C LEU A 62 3.00 0.94 -8.26
N LEU A 63 2.85 -0.17 -7.55
CA LEU A 63 3.72 -0.54 -6.43
C LEU A 63 5.04 -1.18 -6.84
N GLY A 64 5.19 -1.52 -8.13
CA GLY A 64 6.36 -2.22 -8.67
C GLY A 64 6.50 -3.64 -8.11
N HIS A 65 5.39 -4.30 -7.77
CA HIS A 65 5.43 -5.68 -7.25
C HIS A 65 5.75 -6.67 -8.37
N GLY A 66 6.75 -7.53 -8.14
CA GLY A 66 7.14 -8.59 -9.08
C GLY A 66 6.16 -9.77 -9.14
N SER A 67 5.13 -9.78 -8.29
CA SER A 67 4.06 -10.78 -8.26
C SER A 67 2.76 -10.19 -7.72
N LEU A 68 1.64 -10.64 -8.29
CA LEU A 68 0.30 -10.29 -7.80
C LEU A 68 0.03 -10.82 -6.39
N ASP A 69 0.72 -11.88 -5.96
CA ASP A 69 0.54 -12.44 -4.63
C ASP A 69 0.89 -11.43 -3.52
N THR A 70 1.88 -10.55 -3.77
CA THR A 70 2.23 -9.46 -2.85
C THR A 70 1.13 -8.41 -2.73
N THR A 71 0.37 -8.17 -3.80
CA THR A 71 -0.78 -7.24 -3.83
C THR A 71 -2.05 -7.89 -3.31
N ARG A 72 -2.17 -9.23 -3.41
CA ARG A 72 -3.37 -10.00 -3.02
C ARG A 72 -3.85 -9.69 -1.61
N ARG A 73 -2.93 -9.46 -0.66
CA ARG A 73 -3.29 -9.13 0.73
C ARG A 73 -4.18 -7.88 0.86
N TYR A 74 -4.13 -6.97 -0.11
CA TYR A 74 -4.91 -5.74 -0.12
C TYR A 74 -6.28 -5.90 -0.80
N ALA A 75 -6.48 -6.97 -1.57
CA ALA A 75 -7.69 -7.24 -2.35
C ALA A 75 -8.46 -8.47 -1.86
N LEU A 76 -8.25 -8.89 -0.61
CA LEU A 76 -9.00 -10.00 -0.03
C LEU A 76 -10.47 -9.60 0.14
N PRO A 77 -11.42 -10.30 -0.52
CA PRO A 77 -12.83 -9.98 -0.38
C PRO A 77 -13.30 -10.34 1.03
N THR A 78 -14.10 -9.45 1.63
CA THR A 78 -14.82 -9.71 2.86
C THR A 78 -16.00 -10.66 2.61
N GLU A 79 -16.58 -11.21 3.67
CA GLU A 79 -17.81 -12.01 3.55
C GLU A 79 -18.97 -11.20 2.97
N ALA A 80 -19.02 -9.89 3.27
CA ALA A 80 -20.02 -8.99 2.69
C ALA A 80 -19.83 -8.82 1.17
N ASP A 81 -18.59 -8.67 0.71
CA ASP A 81 -18.29 -8.55 -0.73
C ASP A 81 -18.71 -9.81 -1.49
N LYS A 82 -18.50 -11.00 -0.89
CA LYS A 82 -18.93 -12.28 -1.47
C LYS A 82 -20.45 -12.41 -1.50
N ALA A 83 -21.13 -12.01 -0.44
CA ALA A 83 -22.60 -12.04 -0.37
C ALA A 83 -23.22 -11.11 -1.42
N ALA A 84 -22.75 -9.88 -1.54
CA ALA A 84 -23.20 -8.92 -2.55
C ALA A 84 -22.99 -9.45 -3.98
N ALA A 85 -21.85 -10.09 -4.26
CA ALA A 85 -21.58 -10.70 -5.56
C ALA A 85 -22.56 -11.84 -5.89
N LEU A 86 -22.98 -12.63 -4.89
CA LEU A 86 -23.97 -13.70 -5.08
C LEU A 86 -25.38 -13.14 -5.30
N GLU A 87 -25.78 -12.11 -4.55
CA GLU A 87 -27.08 -11.45 -4.71
C GLU A 87 -27.24 -10.81 -6.10
N ALA A 88 -26.18 -10.20 -6.62
CA ALA A 88 -26.16 -9.62 -7.96
C ALA A 88 -26.46 -10.67 -9.05
N LEU A 89 -25.95 -11.90 -8.91
CA LEU A 89 -26.22 -13.00 -9.86
C LEU A 89 -27.68 -13.50 -9.79
N ILE A 90 -28.30 -13.42 -8.61
CA ILE A 90 -29.67 -13.90 -8.39
C ILE A 90 -30.71 -12.90 -8.90
N THR A 91 -30.37 -11.61 -8.91
CA THR A 91 -31.30 -10.51 -9.25
C THR A 91 -31.38 -10.23 -10.77
N ASP A 92 -30.41 -10.72 -11.56
CA ASP A 92 -30.36 -10.56 -13.03
C ASP A 92 -31.25 -11.56 -13.82
N HIS A 93 -32.28 -12.14 -13.17
CA HIS A 93 -33.25 -13.08 -13.76
C HIS A 93 -34.70 -12.68 -13.54
#